data_AF-E0V8C2-F1
#
_entry.id   AF-E0V8C2-F1
#
_cell.length_a   1.000
_cell.length_b   1.000
_cell.length_c   1.000
_cell.angle_alpha   90.00
_cell.angle_beta   90.00
_cell.angle_gamma   90.00
#
_symmetry.space_group_name_H-M   'P 1'
#
loop_
_entity.id
_entity.type
_entity.pdbx_description
1 polymer ?
#
loop_
_entity_poly.entity_id
_entity_poly.type
_entity_poly.pdbx_seq_one_letter_code
_entity_poly.pdbx_strand_id
1 'polypeptide(L)'
;KKSKVHYHIAVIINYLGHCISLVALLAAFVLFLRLRSIRCLRNIIHWNLISAFILRNATWFVVQLTMNPEVHQSNVGWCRLVTAAYNYFHVTNFFWMFGEGCYLHTAIVLTYSTDRLRKWMFICIGWGVPFPIIVAWAIGKLYYDNEKCWFGKRPGVYTDYIYQGPMILVLLINFIFLFNIVRILMTKLRASTTSETIQYRKAVKATLVLLPLLGITYMLFFVNPGEDEVSRIVFIYFNSFLESFQGFFVSVFYCFLNSEVRSAIRKRWHRWQDKHSIRARVARAMSIPTSPTRVSFHSIKQSSAV
;
A
#
# COMPACT_ATOMS: atom_id res chain seq x y z
N LYS A 1 -0.69 25.68 -26.53
CA LYS A 1 -0.14 24.43 -27.14
C LYS A 1 0.82 23.71 -26.18
N LYS A 2 1.81 24.39 -25.59
CA LYS A 2 2.75 23.82 -24.59
C LYS A 2 2.06 23.20 -23.35
N SER A 3 1.10 23.91 -22.75
CA SER A 3 0.32 23.40 -21.59
C SER A 3 -0.42 22.07 -21.85
N LYS A 4 -0.97 21.84 -23.06
CA LYS A 4 -1.63 20.57 -23.42
C LYS A 4 -0.64 19.39 -23.49
N VAL A 5 0.58 19.63 -23.98
CA VAL A 5 1.64 18.61 -24.02
C VAL A 5 2.04 18.21 -22.60
N HIS A 6 2.21 19.20 -21.71
CA HIS A 6 2.55 18.92 -20.32
C HIS A 6 1.48 18.08 -19.61
N TYR A 7 0.21 18.44 -19.81
CA TYR A 7 -0.92 17.69 -19.27
C TYR A 7 -0.95 16.25 -19.79
N HIS A 8 -0.73 16.04 -21.09
CA HIS A 8 -0.72 14.70 -21.68
C HIS A 8 0.40 13.81 -21.11
N ILE A 9 1.60 14.36 -20.97
CA ILE A 9 2.73 13.65 -20.35
C ILE A 9 2.42 13.32 -18.88
N ALA A 10 1.83 14.27 -18.13
CA ALA A 10 1.43 14.03 -16.74
C ALA A 10 0.40 12.91 -16.63
N VAL A 11 -0.58 12.83 -17.53
CA VAL A 11 -1.57 11.74 -17.59
C VAL A 11 -0.90 10.40 -17.87
N ILE A 12 0.07 10.33 -18.79
CA ILE A 12 0.82 9.10 -19.07
C ILE A 12 1.61 8.64 -17.84
N ILE A 13 2.33 9.55 -17.18
CA ILE A 13 3.08 9.24 -15.95
C ILE A 13 2.12 8.73 -14.87
N ASN A 14 0.98 9.42 -14.70
CA ASN A 14 -0.04 9.05 -13.73
C ASN A 14 -0.60 7.64 -13.99
N TYR A 15 -0.93 7.34 -15.25
CA TYR A 15 -1.43 6.04 -15.67
C TYR A 15 -0.40 4.92 -15.44
N LEU A 16 0.85 5.12 -15.87
CA LEU A 16 1.92 4.15 -15.64
C LEU A 16 2.18 3.92 -14.14
N GLY A 17 2.18 4.99 -13.35
CA GLY A 17 2.35 4.91 -11.90
C GLY A 17 1.25 4.10 -11.23
N HIS A 18 -0.02 4.34 -11.58
CA HIS A 18 -1.15 3.57 -11.07
C HIS A 18 -1.10 2.08 -11.48
N CYS A 19 -0.65 1.77 -12.70
CA CYS A 19 -0.43 0.38 -13.13
C CYS A 19 0.63 -0.33 -12.27
N ILE A 20 1.82 0.28 -12.11
CA ILE A 20 2.92 -0.28 -11.32
C ILE A 20 2.50 -0.45 -9.85
N SER A 21 1.84 0.57 -9.31
CA SER A 21 1.30 0.60 -7.95
C SER A 21 0.31 -0.54 -7.72
N LEU A 22 -0.64 -0.75 -8.64
CA LEU A 22 -1.62 -1.83 -8.54
C LEU A 22 -0.97 -3.22 -8.55
N VAL A 23 -0.03 -3.48 -9.47
CA VAL A 23 0.67 -4.76 -9.54
C VAL A 23 1.45 -5.04 -8.24
N ALA A 24 2.17 -4.04 -7.74
CA ALA A 24 2.94 -4.17 -6.50
C ALA A 24 2.04 -4.40 -5.27
N LEU A 25 0.89 -3.70 -5.20
CA LEU A 25 -0.11 -3.88 -4.14
C LEU A 25 -0.75 -5.26 -4.18
N LEU A 26 -1.10 -5.76 -5.37
CA LEU A 26 -1.67 -7.11 -5.54
C LEU A 26 -0.66 -8.18 -5.12
N ALA A 27 0.61 -8.03 -5.51
CA ALA A 27 1.67 -8.93 -5.07
C ALA A 27 1.83 -8.92 -3.54
N ALA A 28 1.83 -7.73 -2.92
CA ALA A 28 1.87 -7.57 -1.47
C ALA A 28 0.65 -8.23 -0.79
N PHE A 29 -0.55 -8.01 -1.33
CA PHE A 29 -1.79 -8.60 -0.84
C PHE A 29 -1.75 -10.13 -0.86
N VAL A 30 -1.29 -10.72 -1.96
CA VAL A 30 -1.11 -12.19 -2.08
C VAL A 30 -0.09 -12.72 -1.08
N LEU A 31 1.03 -12.02 -0.87
CA LEU A 31 2.03 -12.40 0.13
C LEU A 31 1.44 -12.43 1.54
N PHE A 32 0.67 -11.41 1.92
CA PHE A 32 0.00 -11.36 3.22
C PHE A 32 -1.04 -12.48 3.40
N LEU A 33 -1.80 -12.83 2.35
CA LEU A 33 -2.75 -13.96 2.39
C LEU A 33 -2.05 -15.29 2.65
N ARG A 34 -0.91 -15.52 1.99
CA ARG A 34 -0.14 -16.77 2.13
C ARG A 34 0.54 -16.88 3.48
N LEU A 35 0.91 -15.75 4.11
CA LEU A 35 1.59 -15.69 5.40
C LEU A 35 0.59 -15.57 6.57
N ARG A 36 -0.34 -16.54 6.66
CA ARG A 36 -1.37 -16.65 7.73
C ARG A 36 -0.80 -16.57 9.16
N SER A 37 0.48 -16.87 9.35
CA SER A 37 1.17 -16.94 10.65
C SER A 37 1.38 -15.59 11.36
N ILE A 38 1.08 -14.45 10.72
CA ILE A 38 1.43 -13.11 11.24
C ILE A 38 0.18 -12.24 11.52
N ARG A 39 -0.99 -12.81 11.79
CA ARG A 39 -2.23 -12.01 12.02
C ARG A 39 -2.23 -11.30 13.40
N CYS A 40 -1.45 -10.23 13.52
CA CYS A 40 -1.48 -9.30 14.66
C CYS A 40 -2.36 -8.07 14.32
N LEU A 41 -2.74 -7.28 15.33
CA LEU A 41 -3.49 -6.02 15.16
C LEU A 41 -2.84 -5.08 14.13
N ARG A 42 -1.51 -4.91 14.20
CA ARG A 42 -0.71 -4.17 13.22
C ARG A 42 -0.96 -4.64 11.79
N ASN A 43 -1.01 -5.95 11.59
CA ASN A 43 -1.15 -6.54 10.27
C ASN A 43 -2.59 -6.45 9.76
N ILE A 44 -3.59 -6.35 10.65
CA ILE A 44 -4.97 -6.01 10.27
C ILE A 44 -5.04 -4.57 9.73
N ILE A 45 -4.36 -3.63 10.39
CA ILE A 45 -4.34 -2.22 9.93
C ILE A 45 -3.64 -2.11 8.57
N HIS A 46 -2.45 -2.70 8.41
CA HIS A 46 -1.74 -2.71 7.13
C HIS A 46 -2.56 -3.39 6.02
N TRP A 47 -3.24 -4.49 6.33
CA TRP A 47 -4.10 -5.19 5.37
C TRP A 47 -5.24 -4.31 4.87
N ASN A 48 -5.94 -3.62 5.78
CA ASN A 48 -7.02 -2.71 5.40
C ASN A 48 -6.50 -1.50 4.63
N LEU A 49 -5.33 -0.97 4.99
CA LEU A 49 -4.68 0.11 4.25
C LEU A 49 -4.34 -0.30 2.82
N ILE A 50 -3.69 -1.45 2.63
CA ILE A 50 -3.39 -2.01 1.30
C ILE A 50 -4.68 -2.23 0.51
N SER A 51 -5.72 -2.75 1.15
CA SER A 51 -7.04 -2.94 0.53
C SER A 51 -7.65 -1.62 0.08
N ALA A 52 -7.58 -0.57 0.91
CA ALA A 52 -8.05 0.77 0.55
C ALA A 52 -7.28 1.35 -0.64
N PHE A 53 -5.96 1.14 -0.70
CA PHE A 53 -5.15 1.53 -1.87
C PHE A 53 -5.55 0.76 -3.14
N ILE A 54 -5.79 -0.56 -3.04
CA ILE A 54 -6.24 -1.36 -4.18
C ILE A 54 -7.59 -0.84 -4.68
N LEU A 55 -8.56 -0.60 -3.79
CA LEU A 55 -9.87 -0.10 -4.16
C LEU A 55 -9.80 1.31 -4.78
N ARG A 56 -8.98 2.21 -4.24
CA ARG A 56 -8.73 3.54 -4.82
C ARG A 56 -8.11 3.45 -6.21
N ASN A 57 -7.10 2.60 -6.42
CA ASN A 57 -6.51 2.41 -7.75
C ASN A 57 -7.51 1.79 -8.73
N ALA A 58 -8.29 0.80 -8.28
CA ALA A 58 -9.30 0.16 -9.11
C ALA A 58 -10.39 1.15 -9.53
N THR A 59 -10.91 1.99 -8.62
CA THR A 59 -11.88 3.02 -8.99
C THR A 59 -11.28 4.12 -9.83
N TRP A 60 -10.01 4.47 -9.65
CA TRP A 60 -9.31 5.37 -10.57
C TRP A 60 -9.33 4.83 -12.01
N PHE A 61 -9.02 3.54 -12.22
CA PHE A 61 -9.12 2.93 -13.55
C PHE A 61 -10.55 2.92 -14.08
N VAL A 62 -11.55 2.62 -13.25
CA VAL A 62 -12.96 2.69 -13.65
C VAL A 62 -13.30 4.11 -14.12
N VAL A 63 -12.94 5.15 -13.35
CA VAL A 63 -13.14 6.55 -13.74
C VAL A 63 -12.48 6.83 -15.09
N GLN A 64 -11.21 6.47 -15.30
CA GLN A 64 -10.51 6.74 -16.56
C GLN A 64 -11.14 6.02 -17.77
N LEU A 65 -11.65 4.80 -17.59
CA LEU A 65 -12.25 4.02 -18.67
C LEU A 65 -13.68 4.46 -18.99
N THR A 66 -14.45 4.91 -17.99
CA THR A 66 -15.86 5.23 -18.17
C THR A 66 -16.12 6.72 -18.43
N MET A 67 -15.25 7.62 -17.95
CA MET A 67 -15.49 9.06 -17.97
C MET A 67 -15.02 9.72 -19.26
N ASN A 68 -15.73 9.43 -20.35
CA ASN A 68 -15.57 10.15 -21.62
C ASN A 68 -16.26 11.53 -21.57
N PRO A 69 -15.88 12.50 -22.45
CA PRO A 69 -16.51 13.83 -22.49
C PRO A 69 -18.03 13.78 -22.71
N GLU A 70 -18.51 12.81 -23.50
CA GLU A 70 -19.93 12.58 -23.77
C GLU A 70 -20.67 12.08 -22.53
N VAL A 71 -20.05 11.16 -21.78
CA VAL A 71 -20.59 10.59 -20.56
C VAL A 71 -20.72 11.67 -19.48
N HIS A 72 -19.75 12.56 -19.35
CA HIS A 72 -19.86 13.69 -18.43
C HIS A 72 -21.11 14.54 -18.69
N GLN A 73 -21.46 14.78 -19.96
CA GLN A 73 -22.63 15.58 -20.31
C GLN A 73 -23.96 14.83 -20.12
N SER A 74 -23.95 13.51 -20.28
CA SER A 74 -25.15 12.66 -20.12
C SER A 74 -25.70 12.59 -18.68
N ASN A 75 -24.89 12.94 -17.67
CA ASN A 75 -25.27 13.09 -16.26
C ASN A 75 -26.07 11.89 -15.68
N VAL A 76 -25.74 10.68 -16.11
CA VAL A 76 -26.46 9.46 -15.72
C VAL A 76 -26.18 9.10 -14.27
N GLY A 77 -27.13 8.45 -13.59
CA GLY A 77 -27.00 8.06 -12.18
C GLY A 77 -25.77 7.18 -11.88
N TRP A 78 -25.42 6.26 -12.78
CA TRP A 78 -24.23 5.40 -12.60
C TRP A 78 -22.92 6.21 -12.62
N CYS A 79 -22.87 7.28 -13.41
CA CYS A 79 -21.71 8.16 -13.53
C CYS A 79 -21.48 8.93 -12.21
N ARG A 80 -22.55 9.40 -11.58
CA ARG A 80 -22.51 10.00 -10.23
C ARG A 80 -22.05 9.00 -9.17
N LEU A 81 -22.52 7.76 -9.26
CA LEU A 81 -22.12 6.69 -8.34
C LEU A 81 -20.62 6.37 -8.46
N VAL A 82 -20.08 6.32 -9.68
CA VAL A 82 -18.64 6.10 -9.91
C VAL A 82 -17.81 7.24 -9.31
N THR A 83 -18.21 8.50 -9.52
CA THR A 83 -17.54 9.66 -8.90
C THR A 83 -17.61 9.62 -7.38
N ALA A 84 -18.78 9.32 -6.81
CA ALA A 84 -18.96 9.20 -5.37
C ALA A 84 -18.11 8.06 -4.78
N ALA A 85 -18.04 6.91 -5.45
CA ALA A 85 -17.21 5.78 -5.05
C ALA A 85 -15.72 6.13 -5.11
N TYR A 86 -15.27 6.83 -6.15
CA TYR A 86 -13.90 7.33 -6.25
C TYR A 86 -13.55 8.23 -5.07
N ASN A 87 -14.38 9.23 -4.77
CA ASN A 87 -14.19 10.13 -3.65
C ASN A 87 -14.25 9.41 -2.29
N TYR A 88 -15.13 8.42 -2.14
CA TYR A 88 -15.18 7.58 -0.94
C TYR A 88 -13.88 6.82 -0.71
N PHE A 89 -13.40 6.06 -1.68
CA PHE A 89 -12.14 5.32 -1.52
C PHE A 89 -10.94 6.27 -1.35
N HIS A 90 -11.01 7.46 -1.93
CA HIS A 90 -10.03 8.50 -1.72
C HIS A 90 -9.98 8.95 -0.24
N VAL A 91 -11.12 9.36 0.34
CA VAL A 91 -11.20 9.77 1.76
C VAL A 91 -10.83 8.60 2.68
N THR A 92 -11.36 7.41 2.43
CA THR A 92 -11.05 6.19 3.17
C THR A 92 -9.55 5.88 3.20
N ASN A 93 -8.83 6.14 2.11
CA ASN A 93 -7.38 5.97 2.08
C ASN A 93 -6.68 6.89 3.09
N PHE A 94 -7.08 8.16 3.21
CA PHE A 94 -6.55 9.09 4.22
C PHE A 94 -6.88 8.67 5.65
N PHE A 95 -8.12 8.23 5.89
CA PHE A 95 -8.53 7.76 7.22
C PHE A 95 -7.78 6.48 7.63
N TRP A 96 -7.49 5.57 6.70
CA TRP A 96 -6.64 4.41 6.99
C TRP A 96 -5.18 4.77 7.23
N MET A 97 -4.62 5.73 6.48
CA MET A 97 -3.28 6.28 6.74
C MET A 97 -3.21 6.91 8.13
N PHE A 98 -4.27 7.59 8.56
CA PHE A 98 -4.37 8.13 9.91
C PHE A 98 -4.51 7.06 10.98
N GLY A 99 -5.31 6.03 10.74
CA GLY A 99 -5.42 4.88 11.65
C GLY A 99 -4.06 4.22 11.89
N GLU A 100 -3.26 4.09 10.84
CA GLU A 100 -1.88 3.60 10.94
C GLU A 100 -0.96 4.57 11.70
N GLY A 101 -1.03 5.87 11.42
CA GLY A 101 -0.27 6.91 12.13
C GLY A 101 -0.58 6.95 13.63
N CYS A 102 -1.86 6.91 13.99
CA CYS A 102 -2.35 6.79 15.37
C CYS A 102 -1.78 5.54 16.05
N TYR A 103 -1.89 4.39 15.40
CA TYR A 103 -1.39 3.13 15.94
C TYR A 103 0.11 3.19 16.21
N LEU A 104 0.90 3.68 15.25
CA LEU A 104 2.34 3.79 15.37
C LEU A 104 2.74 4.79 16.48
N HIS A 105 2.08 5.94 16.54
CA HIS A 105 2.32 6.94 17.58
C HIS A 105 2.04 6.39 18.98
N THR A 106 0.87 5.75 19.18
CA THR A 106 0.53 5.14 20.47
C THR A 106 1.48 4.01 20.85
N ALA A 107 1.89 3.16 19.89
CA ALA A 107 2.82 2.07 20.14
C ALA A 107 4.22 2.56 20.59
N ILE A 108 4.68 3.69 20.06
CA ILE A 108 6.00 4.26 20.38
C ILE A 108 5.98 5.07 21.67
N VAL A 109 4.94 5.88 21.90
CA VAL A 109 4.86 6.80 23.04
C VAL A 109 4.35 6.11 24.30
N LEU A 110 3.32 5.28 24.15
CA LEU A 110 2.54 4.72 25.25
C LEU A 110 2.61 3.20 25.24
N THR A 111 3.80 2.60 25.16
CA THR A 111 4.06 1.15 24.99
C THR A 111 3.07 0.19 25.69
N TYR A 112 2.52 0.56 26.85
CA TYR A 112 1.54 -0.19 27.65
C TYR A 112 0.05 -0.05 27.23
N SER A 113 -0.32 0.96 26.44
CA SER A 113 -1.71 1.30 26.08
C SER A 113 -2.21 0.57 24.81
N THR A 114 -1.33 -0.13 24.08
CA THR A 114 -1.71 -0.82 22.84
C THR A 114 -2.73 -1.94 23.05
N ASP A 115 -2.74 -2.58 24.22
CA ASP A 115 -3.73 -3.62 24.58
C ASP A 115 -5.16 -3.07 24.75
N ARG A 116 -5.31 -1.76 25.02
CA ARG A 116 -6.63 -1.12 25.10
C ARG A 116 -7.22 -0.79 23.73
N LEU A 117 -6.41 -0.80 22.67
CA LEU A 117 -6.83 -0.44 21.32
C LEU A 117 -7.60 -1.59 20.67
N ARG A 118 -8.93 -1.47 20.62
CA ARG A 118 -9.79 -2.47 19.99
C ARG A 118 -9.75 -2.36 18.46
N LYS A 119 -9.56 -3.49 17.77
CA LYS A 119 -9.59 -3.59 16.30
C LYS A 119 -10.82 -2.95 15.64
N TRP A 120 -11.99 -3.05 16.27
CA TRP A 120 -13.24 -2.48 15.77
C TRP A 120 -13.19 -0.96 15.64
N MET A 121 -12.48 -0.27 16.53
CA MET A 121 -12.35 1.19 16.50
C MET A 121 -11.67 1.65 15.21
N PHE A 122 -10.59 1.00 14.80
CA PHE A 122 -9.88 1.33 13.56
C PHE A 122 -10.72 1.03 12.32
N ILE A 123 -11.51 -0.06 12.32
CA ILE A 123 -12.42 -0.39 11.22
C ILE A 123 -13.51 0.67 11.09
N CYS A 124 -14.09 1.12 12.21
CA CYS A 124 -15.08 2.21 12.20
C CYS A 124 -14.48 3.53 11.73
N ILE A 125 -13.26 3.88 12.16
CA ILE A 125 -12.56 5.10 11.72
C ILE A 125 -12.25 5.03 10.21
N GLY A 126 -11.72 3.90 9.74
CA GLY A 126 -11.26 3.74 8.37
C GLY A 126 -12.39 3.62 7.35
N TRP A 127 -13.38 2.76 7.57
CA TRP A 127 -14.47 2.52 6.61
C TRP A 127 -15.75 3.27 6.96
N GLY A 128 -16.03 3.44 8.25
CA GLY A 128 -17.28 4.01 8.75
C GLY A 128 -17.34 5.53 8.63
N VAL A 129 -16.33 6.26 9.11
CA VAL A 129 -16.33 7.75 9.12
C VAL A 129 -16.35 8.38 7.71
N PRO A 130 -15.65 7.84 6.69
CA PRO A 130 -15.71 8.40 5.33
C PRO A 130 -17.11 8.33 4.70
N PHE A 131 -17.93 7.35 5.09
CA PHE A 131 -19.26 7.14 4.49
C PHE A 131 -20.21 8.33 4.71
N PRO A 132 -20.50 8.80 5.95
CA PRO A 132 -21.36 9.95 6.17
C PRO A 132 -20.78 11.24 5.58
N ILE A 133 -19.45 11.40 5.53
CA ILE A 133 -18.80 12.55 4.89
C ILE A 133 -19.18 12.62 3.39
N ILE A 134 -19.09 11.48 2.69
CA ILE A 134 -19.42 11.42 1.27
C ILE A 134 -20.92 11.51 1.03
N VAL A 135 -21.75 10.96 1.91
CA VAL A 135 -23.20 11.13 1.82
C VAL A 135 -23.57 12.61 1.96
N ALA A 136 -23.01 13.33 2.94
CA ALA A 136 -23.21 14.76 3.09
C ALA A 136 -22.74 15.55 1.85
N TRP A 137 -21.58 15.19 1.28
CA TRP A 137 -21.09 15.79 0.04
C TRP A 137 -22.01 15.50 -1.16
N ALA A 138 -22.51 14.27 -1.30
CA ALA A 138 -23.40 13.88 -2.38
C ALA A 138 -24.74 14.64 -2.30
N ILE A 139 -25.28 14.81 -1.09
CA ILE A 139 -26.45 15.65 -0.84
C ILE A 139 -26.15 17.10 -1.24
N GLY A 140 -25.01 17.67 -0.83
CA GLY A 140 -24.58 19.00 -1.23
C GLY A 140 -24.45 19.15 -2.75
N LYS A 141 -23.90 18.15 -3.45
CA LYS A 141 -23.83 18.15 -4.92
C LYS A 141 -25.21 18.07 -5.57
N LEU A 142 -26.14 17.28 -5.03
CA LEU A 142 -27.51 17.22 -5.55
C LEU A 142 -28.22 18.57 -5.52
N TYR A 143 -28.06 19.33 -4.44
CA TYR A 143 -28.75 20.63 -4.27
C TYR A 143 -28.05 21.79 -4.98
N TYR A 144 -26.71 21.85 -4.93
CA TYR A 144 -25.96 23.02 -5.40
C TYR A 144 -25.29 22.83 -6.78
N ASP A 145 -24.99 21.60 -7.20
CA ASP A 145 -24.24 21.35 -8.44
C ASP A 145 -24.49 19.95 -9.04
N ASN A 146 -25.66 19.79 -9.66
CA ASN A 146 -26.08 18.52 -10.25
C ASN A 146 -25.72 18.37 -11.74
N GLU A 147 -24.55 18.84 -12.16
CA GLU A 147 -24.07 18.69 -13.55
C GLU A 147 -22.76 17.89 -13.62
N LYS A 148 -22.41 17.46 -14.84
CA LYS A 148 -21.11 16.85 -15.17
C LYS A 148 -20.72 15.67 -14.27
N CYS A 149 -21.70 14.85 -13.88
CA CYS A 149 -21.52 13.69 -13.00
C CYS A 149 -20.75 13.97 -11.68
N TRP A 150 -20.86 15.20 -11.15
CA TRP A 150 -20.12 15.68 -9.97
C TRP A 150 -18.59 15.67 -10.11
N PHE A 151 -18.07 15.49 -11.33
CA PHE A 151 -16.64 15.53 -11.64
C PHE A 151 -16.20 16.95 -12.06
N GLY A 152 -17.12 17.76 -12.58
CA GLY A 152 -16.87 19.15 -12.92
C GLY A 152 -16.76 20.04 -11.67
N LYS A 153 -15.75 20.92 -11.65
CA LYS A 153 -15.65 22.01 -10.66
C LYS A 153 -16.29 23.26 -11.22
N ARG A 154 -17.42 23.69 -10.67
CA ARG A 154 -17.97 25.02 -10.98
C ARG A 154 -17.30 26.09 -10.12
N PRO A 155 -16.77 27.16 -10.73
CA PRO A 155 -16.23 28.29 -9.98
C PRO A 155 -17.35 28.94 -9.14
N GLY A 156 -17.09 29.20 -7.86
CA GLY A 156 -18.03 29.85 -6.94
C GLY A 156 -18.84 28.93 -6.03
N VAL A 157 -18.81 27.59 -6.23
CA VAL A 157 -19.50 26.62 -5.36
C VAL A 157 -18.47 25.69 -4.69
N TYR A 158 -18.30 25.86 -3.39
CA TYR A 158 -17.27 25.16 -2.59
C TYR A 158 -17.75 23.83 -1.98
N THR A 159 -18.62 23.09 -2.67
CA THR A 159 -19.18 21.83 -2.17
C THR A 159 -18.12 20.77 -1.87
N ASP A 160 -17.00 20.76 -2.60
CA ASP A 160 -15.92 19.80 -2.41
C ASP A 160 -15.18 19.95 -1.06
N TYR A 161 -15.31 21.11 -0.40
CA TYR A 161 -14.73 21.32 0.94
C TYR A 161 -15.36 20.42 2.01
N ILE A 162 -16.58 19.90 1.79
CA ILE A 162 -17.27 18.99 2.73
C ILE A 162 -16.41 17.75 3.01
N TYR A 163 -15.79 17.16 1.98
CA TYR A 163 -14.91 16.01 2.16
C TYR A 163 -13.43 16.40 2.26
N GLN A 164 -13.00 17.48 1.60
CA GLN A 164 -11.60 17.93 1.65
C GLN A 164 -11.20 18.45 3.04
N GLY A 165 -12.08 19.16 3.75
CA GLY A 165 -11.80 19.68 5.09
C GLY A 165 -11.39 18.60 6.10
N PRO A 166 -12.21 17.54 6.29
CA PRO A 166 -11.84 16.40 7.13
C PRO A 166 -10.54 15.71 6.68
N MET A 167 -10.30 15.55 5.38
CA MET A 167 -9.05 14.98 4.88
C MET A 167 -7.83 15.81 5.29
N ILE A 168 -7.92 17.14 5.13
CA ILE A 168 -6.87 18.09 5.52
C ILE A 168 -6.59 18.01 7.01
N LEU A 169 -7.64 18.00 7.85
CA LEU A 169 -7.49 17.88 9.30
C LEU A 169 -6.76 16.59 9.68
N VAL A 170 -7.20 15.47 9.13
CA VAL A 170 -6.60 14.15 9.37
C VAL A 170 -5.13 14.13 8.93
N LEU A 171 -4.83 14.76 7.81
CA LEU A 171 -3.49 14.89 7.28
C LEU A 171 -2.58 15.75 8.17
N LEU A 172 -3.07 16.88 8.67
CA LEU A 172 -2.36 17.74 9.62
C LEU A 172 -2.03 17.00 10.92
N ILE A 173 -2.98 16.24 11.46
CA ILE A 173 -2.74 15.44 12.67
C ILE A 173 -1.67 14.36 12.42
N ASN A 174 -1.73 13.69 11.27
CA ASN A 174 -0.71 12.69 10.89
C ASN A 174 0.69 13.32 10.76
N PHE A 175 0.78 14.56 10.26
CA PHE A 175 2.04 15.30 10.21
C PHE A 175 2.61 15.58 11.61
N ILE A 176 1.77 15.95 12.57
CA ILE A 176 2.18 16.15 13.97
C ILE A 176 2.67 14.83 14.57
N PHE A 177 1.94 13.72 14.37
CA PHE A 177 2.35 12.40 14.84
C PHE A 177 3.69 11.98 14.26
N LEU A 178 3.89 12.18 12.96
CA LEU A 178 5.18 11.94 12.33
C LEU A 178 6.30 12.68 13.05
N PHE A 179 6.17 13.99 13.21
CA PHE A 179 7.24 14.81 13.78
C PHE A 179 7.62 14.31 15.18
N ASN A 180 6.60 13.96 15.99
CA ASN A 180 6.79 13.37 17.31
C ASN A 180 7.48 12.00 17.24
N ILE A 181 7.03 11.11 16.34
CA ILE A 181 7.64 9.79 16.14
C ILE A 181 9.11 9.93 15.73
N VAL A 182 9.42 10.79 14.76
CA VAL A 182 10.78 11.03 14.29
C VAL A 182 11.64 11.59 15.42
N ARG A 183 11.14 12.56 16.20
CA ARG A 183 11.85 13.10 17.36
C ARG A 183 12.20 12.00 18.37
N ILE A 184 11.22 11.21 18.80
CA ILE A 184 11.40 10.17 19.80
C ILE A 184 12.36 9.10 19.28
N LEU A 185 12.14 8.65 18.04
CA LEU A 185 12.96 7.61 17.45
C LEU A 185 14.40 8.08 17.26
N MET A 186 14.64 9.29 16.74
CA MET A 186 15.99 9.84 16.59
C MET A 186 16.70 9.97 17.95
N THR A 187 15.95 10.32 19.00
CA THR A 187 16.48 10.39 20.36
C THR A 187 16.89 9.01 20.87
N LYS A 188 16.03 7.99 20.71
CA LYS A 188 16.32 6.60 21.09
C LYS A 188 17.47 6.00 20.27
N LEU A 189 17.49 6.25 18.96
CA LEU A 189 18.55 5.79 18.07
C LEU A 189 19.88 6.45 18.41
N ARG A 190 19.91 7.75 18.76
CA ARG A 190 21.12 8.48 19.17
C ARG A 190 21.79 7.86 20.41
N ALA A 191 21.00 7.32 21.33
CA ALA A 191 21.51 6.65 22.53
C ALA A 191 22.17 5.28 22.24
N SER A 192 21.90 4.66 21.09
CA SER A 192 22.57 3.42 20.65
C SER A 192 23.71 3.73 19.66
N THR A 193 24.94 3.30 19.96
CA THR A 193 26.16 3.67 19.22
C THR A 193 26.87 2.44 18.65
N THR A 194 26.30 1.81 17.63
CA THR A 194 26.92 0.66 16.92
C THR A 194 26.95 0.90 15.40
N SER A 195 27.96 0.44 14.66
CA SER A 195 28.07 0.69 13.20
C SER A 195 26.84 0.20 12.40
N GLU A 196 26.25 -0.95 12.77
CA GLU A 196 24.99 -1.44 12.19
C GLU A 196 23.81 -0.47 12.44
N THR A 197 23.75 0.18 13.61
CA THR A 197 22.71 1.17 13.92
C THR A 197 22.80 2.43 13.07
N ILE A 198 23.97 2.75 12.48
CA ILE A 198 24.14 3.89 11.57
C ILE A 198 23.49 3.62 10.21
N GLN A 199 23.63 2.41 9.67
CA GLN A 199 22.95 2.01 8.43
C GLN A 199 21.45 1.83 8.64
N TYR A 200 21.06 1.28 9.80
CA TYR A 200 19.66 1.18 10.23
C TYR A 200 19.01 2.57 10.42
N ARG A 201 19.72 3.56 10.98
CA ARG A 201 19.26 4.96 11.06
C ARG A 201 18.94 5.55 9.69
N LYS A 202 19.76 5.29 8.67
CA LYS A 202 19.51 5.80 7.30
C LYS A 202 18.25 5.18 6.67
N ALA A 203 18.09 3.87 6.79
CA ALA A 203 16.94 3.14 6.25
C ALA A 203 15.63 3.47 6.97
N VAL A 204 15.67 3.55 8.31
CA VAL A 204 14.53 3.92 9.13
C VAL A 204 14.16 5.40 8.93
N LYS A 205 15.14 6.29 8.78
CA LYS A 205 14.90 7.69 8.39
C LYS A 205 14.21 7.80 7.04
N ALA A 206 14.67 7.06 6.02
CA ALA A 206 14.04 7.07 4.69
C ALA A 206 12.61 6.51 4.74
N THR A 207 12.39 5.41 5.46
CA THR A 207 11.07 4.76 5.59
C THR A 207 10.07 5.65 6.35
N LEU A 208 10.49 6.25 7.47
CA LEU A 208 9.64 7.14 8.26
C LEU A 208 9.42 8.51 7.63
N VAL A 209 10.36 9.00 6.83
CA VAL A 209 10.18 10.24 6.07
C VAL A 209 9.28 10.01 4.86
N LEU A 210 9.19 8.77 4.33
CA LEU A 210 8.34 8.46 3.20
C LEU A 210 6.88 8.18 3.56
N LEU A 211 6.60 7.51 4.70
CA LEU A 211 5.25 7.33 5.27
C LEU A 211 4.32 8.56 5.15
N PRO A 212 4.81 9.78 5.45
CA PRO A 212 4.04 11.01 5.50
C PRO A 212 4.21 11.87 4.25
N LEU A 213 5.29 11.70 3.47
CA LEU A 213 5.44 12.35 2.16
C LEU A 213 4.22 12.05 1.28
N LEU A 214 3.63 10.87 1.44
CA LEU A 214 2.40 10.43 0.77
C LEU A 214 1.13 11.21 1.16
N GLY A 215 1.11 11.80 2.36
CA GLY A 215 0.06 12.71 2.79
C GLY A 215 0.42 14.16 2.50
N ILE A 216 1.67 14.57 2.76
CA ILE A 216 2.17 15.94 2.67
C ILE A 216 2.05 16.50 1.25
N THR A 217 2.06 15.66 0.21
CA THR A 217 1.78 16.07 -1.18
C THR A 217 0.49 16.88 -1.31
N TYR A 218 -0.54 16.52 -0.56
CA TYR A 218 -1.81 17.25 -0.53
C TYR A 218 -1.73 18.56 0.27
N MET A 219 -0.86 18.67 1.28
CA MET A 219 -0.59 19.95 1.97
C MET A 219 0.07 20.97 1.04
N LEU A 220 0.91 20.49 0.11
CA LEU A 220 1.53 21.37 -0.88
C LEU A 220 0.49 21.99 -1.85
N PHE A 221 -0.71 21.39 -2.00
CA PHE A 221 -1.81 21.98 -2.79
C PHE A 221 -2.39 23.25 -2.15
N PHE A 222 -2.27 23.39 -0.82
CA PHE A 222 -2.72 24.57 -0.09
C PHE A 222 -1.68 25.68 -0.02
N VAL A 223 -0.40 25.33 -0.12
CA VAL A 223 0.68 26.31 -0.30
C VAL A 223 0.60 26.75 -1.74
N ASN A 224 -0.24 27.76 -2.00
CA ASN A 224 -0.51 28.31 -3.32
C ASN A 224 0.82 28.45 -4.08
N PRO A 225 1.08 27.67 -5.15
CA PRO A 225 2.17 28.03 -6.03
C PRO A 225 1.82 29.42 -6.54
N GLY A 226 2.73 30.38 -6.38
CA GLY A 226 2.52 31.75 -6.84
C GLY A 226 2.07 31.82 -8.29
N GLU A 227 1.76 33.02 -8.78
CA GLU A 227 1.22 33.25 -10.13
C GLU A 227 2.11 32.70 -11.29
N ASP A 228 3.32 32.24 -10.97
CA ASP A 228 4.27 31.61 -11.89
C ASP A 228 3.75 30.30 -12.51
N GLU A 229 3.59 30.31 -13.84
CA GLU A 229 3.15 29.17 -14.65
C GLU A 229 4.07 27.94 -14.48
N VAL A 230 5.39 28.15 -14.34
CA VAL A 230 6.39 27.08 -14.18
C VAL A 230 6.21 26.36 -12.84
N SER A 231 6.05 27.11 -11.75
CA SER A 231 5.85 26.56 -10.40
C SER A 231 4.59 25.71 -10.34
N ARG A 232 3.50 26.17 -10.98
CA ARG A 232 2.25 25.41 -11.09
C ARG A 232 2.40 24.12 -11.89
N ILE A 233 3.14 24.15 -13.00
CA ILE A 233 3.39 22.97 -13.83
C ILE A 233 4.22 21.93 -13.04
N VAL A 234 5.35 22.35 -12.45
CA VAL A 234 6.20 21.47 -11.64
C VAL A 234 5.40 20.85 -10.48
N PHE A 235 4.58 21.65 -9.83
CA PHE A 235 3.70 21.21 -8.75
C PHE A 235 2.73 20.10 -9.22
N ILE A 236 2.05 20.29 -10.36
CA ILE A 236 1.12 19.29 -10.91
C ILE A 236 1.85 17.99 -11.25
N TYR A 237 3.03 18.06 -11.87
CA TYR A 237 3.83 16.87 -12.19
C TYR A 237 4.26 16.11 -10.94
N PHE A 238 4.80 16.83 -9.96
CA PHE A 238 5.28 16.23 -8.71
C PHE A 238 4.15 15.58 -7.94
N ASN A 239 3.00 16.26 -7.85
CA ASN A 239 1.82 15.69 -7.20
C ASN A 239 1.29 14.47 -7.96
N SER A 240 1.20 14.52 -9.29
CA SER A 240 0.75 13.38 -10.11
C SER A 240 1.67 12.16 -9.96
N PHE A 241 2.99 12.38 -9.91
CA PHE A 241 3.96 11.32 -9.68
C PHE A 241 3.79 10.72 -8.28
N LEU A 242 3.78 11.55 -7.23
CA LEU A 242 3.70 11.03 -5.87
C LEU A 242 2.35 10.36 -5.56
N GLU A 243 1.26 10.86 -6.12
CA GLU A 243 -0.07 10.27 -5.98
C GLU A 243 -0.16 8.90 -6.67
N SER A 244 0.36 8.78 -7.90
CA SER A 244 0.30 7.52 -8.66
C SER A 244 1.20 6.43 -8.07
N PHE A 245 2.41 6.78 -7.64
CA PHE A 245 3.36 5.85 -7.03
C PHE A 245 3.14 5.62 -5.53
N GLN A 246 2.14 6.29 -4.93
CA GLN A 246 1.84 6.19 -3.49
C GLN A 246 1.69 4.73 -3.03
N GLY A 247 0.84 3.97 -3.71
CA GLY A 247 0.61 2.55 -3.39
C GLY A 247 1.83 1.66 -3.62
N PHE A 248 2.66 1.97 -4.62
CA PHE A 248 3.94 1.29 -4.84
C PHE A 248 4.86 1.48 -3.64
N PHE A 249 5.07 2.72 -3.18
CA PHE A 249 5.91 2.98 -2.01
C PHE A 249 5.39 2.25 -0.77
N VAL A 250 4.08 2.34 -0.49
CA VAL A 250 3.44 1.62 0.63
C VAL A 250 3.72 0.11 0.55
N SER A 251 3.57 -0.51 -0.62
CA SER A 251 3.83 -1.95 -0.80
C SER A 251 5.30 -2.32 -0.54
N VAL A 252 6.24 -1.47 -0.99
CA VAL A 252 7.67 -1.69 -0.80
C VAL A 252 8.07 -1.60 0.66
N PHE A 253 7.67 -0.54 1.37
CA PHE A 253 8.08 -0.34 2.75
C PHE A 253 7.39 -1.29 3.73
N TYR A 254 6.08 -1.51 3.57
CA TYR A 254 5.33 -2.33 4.53
C TYR A 254 5.36 -3.83 4.24
N CYS A 255 5.52 -4.23 2.98
CA CYS A 255 5.53 -5.64 2.60
C CYS A 255 6.94 -6.13 2.23
N PHE A 256 7.53 -5.58 1.17
CA PHE A 256 8.75 -6.15 0.58
C PHE A 256 10.01 -5.93 1.43
N LEU A 257 10.15 -4.76 2.05
CA LEU A 257 11.27 -4.41 2.93
C LEU A 257 11.07 -4.85 4.37
N ASN A 258 9.88 -5.32 4.73
CA ASN A 258 9.57 -5.76 6.08
C ASN A 258 10.39 -7.01 6.46
N SER A 259 11.19 -6.90 7.52
CA SER A 259 12.09 -7.95 7.97
C SER A 259 11.35 -9.22 8.39
N GLU A 260 10.15 -9.11 8.94
CA GLU A 260 9.29 -10.24 9.31
C GLU A 260 8.83 -11.00 8.07
N VAL A 261 8.38 -10.27 7.04
CA VAL A 261 7.94 -10.84 5.76
C VAL A 261 9.12 -11.52 5.05
N ARG A 262 10.27 -10.85 4.95
CA ARG A 262 11.49 -11.40 4.35
C ARG A 262 11.96 -12.66 5.08
N SER A 263 11.92 -12.67 6.41
CA SER A 263 12.26 -13.85 7.22
C SER A 263 11.27 -15.00 7.00
N ALA A 264 9.97 -14.71 6.94
CA ALA A 264 8.93 -15.71 6.70
C ALA A 264 9.04 -16.33 5.29
N ILE A 265 9.31 -15.51 4.26
CA ILE A 265 9.58 -15.97 2.90
C ILE A 265 10.81 -16.86 2.88
N ARG A 266 11.92 -16.44 3.50
CA ARG A 266 13.16 -17.24 3.58
C ARG A 266 12.93 -18.60 4.25
N LYS A 267 12.20 -18.64 5.38
CA LYS A 267 11.83 -19.90 6.05
C LYS A 267 10.94 -20.79 5.18
N ARG A 268 10.04 -20.21 4.38
CA ARG A 268 9.20 -20.97 3.44
C ARG A 268 10.04 -21.53 2.29
N TRP A 269 10.97 -20.72 1.77
CA TRP A 269 11.89 -21.08 0.71
C TRP A 269 12.80 -22.24 1.13
N HIS A 270 13.42 -22.17 2.31
CA HIS A 270 14.22 -23.28 2.85
C HIS A 270 13.40 -24.56 3.01
N ARG A 271 12.20 -24.50 3.61
CA ARG A 271 11.31 -25.67 3.71
C ARG A 271 10.89 -26.23 2.35
N TRP A 272 10.76 -25.39 1.34
CA TRP A 272 10.45 -25.82 -0.02
C TRP A 272 11.67 -26.52 -0.66
N GLN A 273 12.87 -25.95 -0.51
CA GLN A 273 14.12 -26.58 -0.93
C GLN A 273 14.33 -27.93 -0.25
N ASP A 274 14.07 -28.05 1.06
CA ASP A 274 14.19 -29.30 1.81
C ASP A 274 13.20 -30.36 1.30
N LYS A 275 11.95 -29.97 1.00
CA LYS A 275 10.96 -30.88 0.42
C LYS A 275 11.35 -31.35 -0.98
N HIS A 276 11.90 -30.46 -1.81
CA HIS A 276 12.35 -30.82 -3.15
C HIS A 276 13.62 -31.68 -3.13
N SER A 277 14.54 -31.44 -2.20
CA SER A 277 15.74 -32.26 -2.02
C SER A 277 15.40 -33.67 -1.49
N ILE A 278 14.46 -33.78 -0.55
CA ILE A 278 13.95 -35.07 -0.07
C ILE A 278 13.22 -35.81 -1.21
N ARG A 279 12.35 -35.13 -1.97
CA ARG A 279 11.64 -35.76 -3.10
C ARG A 279 12.60 -36.26 -4.17
N ALA A 280 13.68 -35.52 -4.44
CA ALA A 280 14.75 -35.96 -5.35
C ALA A 280 15.55 -37.15 -4.80
N ARG A 281 15.81 -37.20 -3.49
CA ARG A 281 16.47 -38.35 -2.82
C ARG A 281 15.59 -39.60 -2.83
N VAL A 282 14.29 -39.48 -2.51
CA VAL A 282 13.34 -40.60 -2.53
C VAL A 282 13.15 -41.14 -3.95
N ALA A 283 13.06 -40.27 -4.96
CA ALA A 283 12.99 -40.70 -6.35
C ALA A 283 14.25 -41.49 -6.79
N ARG A 284 15.45 -41.09 -6.35
CA ARG A 284 16.68 -41.88 -6.60
C ARG A 284 16.74 -43.19 -5.83
N ALA A 285 16.25 -43.22 -4.59
CA ALA A 285 16.24 -44.44 -3.79
C ALA A 285 15.28 -45.50 -4.37
N MET A 286 14.13 -45.08 -4.92
CA MET A 286 13.18 -45.99 -5.58
C MET A 286 13.61 -46.43 -6.99
N SER A 287 14.59 -45.77 -7.61
CA SER A 287 15.16 -46.20 -8.89
C SER A 287 16.33 -47.16 -8.76
N ILE A 288 16.76 -47.52 -7.55
CA ILE A 288 17.73 -48.59 -7.33
C ILE A 288 16.97 -49.91 -7.49
N PRO A 289 17.30 -50.75 -8.50
CA PRO A 289 16.70 -52.07 -8.60
C PRO A 289 17.15 -52.88 -7.38
N THR A 290 16.23 -53.28 -6.52
CA THR A 290 16.45 -54.41 -5.61
C THR A 290 16.52 -55.66 -6.47
N SER A 291 17.67 -55.91 -7.09
CA SER A 291 17.92 -57.16 -7.80
C SER A 291 18.32 -58.22 -6.78
N PRO A 292 17.56 -59.34 -6.64
CA PRO A 292 17.95 -60.44 -5.78
C PRO A 292 18.97 -61.29 -6.54
N THR A 293 20.25 -60.93 -6.51
CA THR A 293 21.30 -61.82 -7.03
C THR A 293 21.49 -63.00 -6.09
N ARG A 294 20.68 -64.03 -6.35
CA ARG A 294 20.92 -65.46 -6.23
C ARG A 294 22.41 -65.78 -6.10
N VAL A 295 22.87 -66.05 -4.88
CA VAL A 295 24.20 -66.60 -4.61
C VAL A 295 24.19 -68.06 -5.09
N SER A 296 24.64 -68.27 -6.33
CA SER A 296 24.80 -69.59 -6.92
C SER A 296 26.03 -70.28 -6.32
N PHE A 297 25.79 -71.21 -5.40
CA PHE A 297 26.76 -72.24 -5.03
C PHE A 297 27.06 -73.10 -6.26
N HIS A 298 28.29 -73.07 -6.79
CA HIS A 298 28.80 -74.16 -7.62
C HIS A 298 30.33 -74.32 -7.49
N SER A 299 30.69 -75.36 -6.72
CA SER A 299 31.69 -76.37 -7.03
C SER A 299 33.16 -75.95 -7.25
N ILE A 300 33.93 -75.89 -6.16
CA ILE A 300 35.38 -76.16 -6.21
C ILE A 300 35.55 -77.69 -6.18
N LYS A 301 35.83 -78.28 -7.36
CA LYS A 301 36.28 -79.67 -7.48
C LYS A 301 37.79 -79.73 -7.24
N GLN A 302 38.16 -80.58 -6.29
CA GLN A 302 39.43 -81.31 -6.09
C GLN A 302 40.62 -81.00 -7.02
N SER A 303 41.76 -80.72 -6.39
CA SER A 303 43.02 -81.37 -6.73
C SER A 303 43.88 -81.52 -5.48
N SER A 304 43.93 -82.77 -5.00
CA SER A 304 44.90 -83.30 -4.07
C SER A 304 45.45 -84.58 -4.70
N ALA A 305 46.73 -84.56 -5.08
CA ALA A 305 47.62 -85.68 -5.46
C ALA A 305 48.79 -85.06 -6.25
N VAL A 306 50.08 -85.34 -6.06
CA VAL A 306 50.91 -86.12 -5.11
C VAL A 306 52.26 -85.41 -5.12
#